data_AF-A0A1F5NWA6-F1
#
_entry.id   AF-A0A1F5NWA6-F1
#
_cell.length_a   1.000
_cell.length_b   1.000
_cell.length_c   1.000
_cell.angle_alpha   90.00
_cell.angle_beta   90.00
_cell.angle_gamma   90.00
#
_symmetry.space_group_name_H-M   'P 1'
#
loop_
_entity.id
_entity.type
_entity.pdbx_description
1 polymer ?
#
loop_
_entity_poly.entity_id
_entity_poly.type
_entity_poly.pdbx_seq_one_letter_code
_entity_poly.pdbx_strand_id
1 'polypeptide(L)'
;MKKLLMAAALSFSPCLLSAQAFDPQVRLLMHSHVVAPAHKLGIATWTILPDVTDRNLKSRNPKRLLFVAGLLVRSNTTSDYNWLEVMPGALVEIHPVTKAGKIHMLLNTRAYLSWPRADLYLENHLRSDRLLFSAFATRPFRIRRLSGRFGGESEAIVGLKPEVPNIFLLGPRLSVRLKPPWLNVATAVYLNQDADLVWRTYLKSGK
;
A
#
# COMPACT_ATOMS: atom_id res chain seq x y z
N MET A 1 -16.98 -13.16 9.32
CA MET A 1 -16.23 -14.42 9.12
C MET A 1 -15.96 -14.74 7.65
N LYS A 2 -16.96 -14.94 6.78
CA LYS A 2 -16.72 -15.27 5.34
C LYS A 2 -15.81 -14.29 4.58
N LYS A 3 -15.91 -12.98 4.85
CA LYS A 3 -15.05 -11.95 4.25
C LYS A 3 -13.59 -12.03 4.71
N LEU A 4 -13.35 -12.38 5.98
CA LEU A 4 -12.01 -12.57 6.55
C LEU A 4 -11.35 -13.85 6.01
N LEU A 5 -12.14 -14.91 5.80
CA LEU A 5 -11.67 -16.16 5.20
C LEU A 5 -11.31 -16.00 3.71
N MET A 6 -12.10 -15.25 2.94
CA MET A 6 -11.73 -14.90 1.55
C MET A 6 -10.52 -13.99 1.47
N ALA A 7 -10.44 -13.01 2.37
CA ALA A 7 -9.31 -12.10 2.51
C ALA A 7 -8.02 -12.89 2.80
N ALA A 8 -8.06 -13.81 3.78
CA ALA A 8 -6.95 -14.71 4.10
C ALA A 8 -6.63 -15.67 2.93
N ALA A 9 -7.64 -16.27 2.28
CA ALA A 9 -7.44 -17.15 1.13
C ALA A 9 -6.77 -16.43 -0.06
N LEU A 10 -7.05 -15.12 -0.23
CA LEU A 10 -6.32 -14.26 -1.17
C LEU A 10 -4.91 -13.91 -0.67
N SER A 11 -4.64 -13.83 0.63
CA SER A 11 -3.27 -13.64 1.15
C SER A 11 -2.37 -14.85 0.92
N PHE A 12 -2.94 -16.05 0.92
CA PHE A 12 -2.21 -17.33 0.88
C PHE A 12 -2.25 -18.03 -0.49
N SER A 13 -2.84 -17.42 -1.52
CA SER A 13 -2.89 -18.07 -2.84
C SER A 13 -1.51 -18.05 -3.51
N PRO A 14 -0.93 -19.22 -3.83
CA PRO A 14 0.40 -19.34 -4.43
C PRO A 14 0.49 -18.72 -5.84
N CYS A 15 -0.64 -18.54 -6.53
CA CYS A 15 -0.72 -17.89 -7.83
C CYS A 15 -0.27 -16.41 -7.79
N LEU A 16 -0.31 -15.79 -6.61
CA LEU A 16 0.00 -14.37 -6.39
C LEU A 16 1.50 -14.14 -6.17
N LEU A 17 2.25 -15.21 -5.91
CA LEU A 17 3.71 -15.15 -5.73
C LEU A 17 4.45 -15.03 -7.08
N SER A 18 3.78 -15.33 -8.20
CA SER A 18 4.32 -15.23 -9.56
C SER A 18 4.17 -13.84 -10.18
N ALA A 19 3.35 -12.95 -9.60
CA ALA A 19 3.14 -11.58 -10.08
C ALA A 19 4.33 -10.63 -9.79
N GLN A 20 5.38 -11.13 -9.10
CA GLN A 20 6.58 -10.40 -8.73
C GLN A 20 7.54 -10.15 -9.91
N ALA A 21 7.45 -10.96 -10.96
CA ALA A 21 8.38 -10.95 -12.09
C ALA A 21 7.92 -10.09 -13.28
N PHE A 22 6.74 -9.45 -13.20
CA PHE A 22 6.16 -8.73 -14.31
C PHE A 22 6.27 -7.22 -14.12
N ASP A 23 6.67 -6.54 -15.20
CA ASP A 23 6.25 -5.17 -15.48
C ASP A 23 4.94 -5.30 -16.27
N PRO A 24 3.78 -4.94 -15.70
CA PRO A 24 3.55 -4.10 -14.53
C PRO A 24 3.58 -4.80 -13.16
N GLN A 25 4.03 -4.07 -12.12
CA GLN A 25 4.10 -4.54 -10.72
C GLN A 25 2.69 -4.62 -10.10
N VAL A 26 2.23 -5.83 -9.74
CA VAL A 26 0.93 -6.00 -9.05
C VAL A 26 1.13 -6.27 -7.57
N ARG A 27 0.51 -5.45 -6.72
CA ARG A 27 0.50 -5.55 -5.25
C ARG A 27 -0.92 -5.85 -4.77
N LEU A 28 -1.04 -6.85 -3.91
CA LEU A 28 -2.25 -7.08 -3.13
C LEU A 28 -2.12 -6.33 -1.82
N LEU A 29 -3.20 -5.65 -1.47
CA LEU A 29 -3.24 -4.78 -0.32
C LEU A 29 -4.50 -5.10 0.48
N MET A 30 -4.30 -5.47 1.73
CA MET A 30 -5.38 -5.75 2.65
C MET A 30 -5.29 -4.77 3.79
N HIS A 31 -6.32 -3.94 3.95
CA HIS A 31 -6.37 -2.90 4.96
C HIS A 31 -7.66 -3.04 5.74
N SER A 32 -7.57 -3.09 7.06
CA SER A 32 -8.74 -3.22 7.92
C SER A 32 -8.67 -2.26 9.10
N HIS A 33 -9.84 -1.73 9.47
CA HIS A 33 -10.07 -0.94 10.67
C HIS A 33 -10.99 -1.71 11.60
N VAL A 34 -10.61 -1.81 12.87
CA VAL A 34 -11.42 -2.35 13.95
C VAL A 34 -11.62 -1.23 14.96
N VAL A 35 -12.83 -0.69 15.00
CA VAL A 35 -13.20 0.44 15.87
C VAL A 35 -14.47 0.08 16.62
N ALA A 36 -14.49 0.31 17.93
CA ALA A 36 -15.69 0.13 18.73
C ALA A 36 -16.76 1.17 18.35
N PRO A 37 -18.07 0.83 18.42
CA PRO A 37 -19.14 1.77 18.10
C PRO A 37 -19.00 3.06 18.92
N ALA A 38 -19.16 4.21 18.28
CA ALA A 38 -19.00 5.55 18.88
C ALA A 38 -17.59 5.91 19.41
N HIS A 39 -16.56 5.11 19.15
CA HIS A 39 -15.17 5.46 19.45
C HIS A 39 -14.45 6.05 18.24
N LYS A 40 -13.50 6.95 18.49
CA LYS A 40 -12.56 7.47 17.48
C LYS A 40 -11.26 6.67 17.41
N LEU A 41 -10.95 5.93 18.47
CA LEU A 41 -9.74 5.12 18.61
C LEU A 41 -10.04 3.67 18.22
N GLY A 42 -9.13 3.05 17.49
CA GLY A 42 -9.21 1.63 17.20
C GLY A 42 -7.88 1.06 16.73
N ILE A 43 -7.96 -0.09 16.08
CA ILE A 43 -6.81 -0.82 15.54
C ILE A 43 -6.89 -0.82 14.03
N ALA A 44 -5.79 -0.50 13.38
CA ALA A 44 -5.60 -0.71 11.95
C ALA A 44 -4.64 -1.88 11.72
N THR A 45 -4.90 -2.66 10.68
CA THR A 45 -3.95 -3.67 10.18
C THR A 45 -3.78 -3.49 8.70
N TRP A 46 -2.55 -3.70 8.24
CA TRP A 46 -2.21 -3.53 6.85
C TRP A 46 -1.19 -4.56 6.40
N THR A 47 -1.53 -5.26 5.32
CA THR A 47 -0.71 -6.31 4.72
C THR A 47 -0.50 -6.02 3.24
N ILE A 48 0.75 -6.13 2.78
CA ILE A 48 1.09 -5.99 1.36
C ILE A 48 1.88 -7.20 0.87
N LEU A 49 1.45 -7.73 -0.27
CA LEU A 49 2.11 -8.84 -0.94
C LEU A 49 2.05 -8.65 -2.47
N PRO A 50 3.18 -8.63 -3.19
CA PRO A 50 4.55 -8.39 -2.72
C PRO A 50 4.80 -6.95 -2.27
N ASP A 51 5.72 -6.76 -1.33
CA ASP A 51 6.32 -5.44 -1.08
C ASP A 51 7.49 -5.19 -2.03
N VAL A 52 7.28 -4.35 -3.06
CA VAL A 52 8.23 -4.04 -4.15
C VAL A 52 9.03 -2.75 -3.90
N THR A 53 9.30 -2.44 -2.62
CA THR A 53 9.97 -1.19 -2.20
C THR A 53 11.48 -1.20 -2.37
N ASP A 54 12.05 -2.28 -2.89
CA ASP A 54 13.48 -2.38 -3.18
C ASP A 54 13.68 -2.59 -4.67
N ARG A 55 14.20 -1.54 -5.30
CA ARG A 55 14.52 -1.51 -6.72
C ARG A 55 15.98 -1.86 -6.99
N ASN A 56 16.63 -2.61 -6.12
CA ASN A 56 17.87 -3.29 -6.50
C ASN A 56 17.53 -4.36 -7.55
N LEU A 57 17.35 -3.91 -8.80
CA LEU A 57 16.95 -4.62 -10.03
C LEU A 57 17.88 -5.80 -10.38
N LYS A 58 18.95 -6.02 -9.60
CA LYS A 58 19.90 -7.11 -9.76
C LYS A 58 19.61 -8.30 -8.84
N SER A 59 18.77 -8.13 -7.82
CA SER A 59 18.33 -9.22 -6.94
C SER A 59 17.11 -9.90 -7.56
N ARG A 60 17.22 -11.20 -7.86
CA ARG A 60 16.09 -12.02 -8.32
C ARG A 60 14.99 -11.99 -7.23
N ASN A 61 14.00 -11.13 -7.43
CA ASN A 61 12.77 -10.86 -6.66
C ASN A 61 12.56 -11.75 -5.42
N PRO A 62 13.03 -11.35 -4.22
CA PRO A 62 12.67 -12.03 -2.99
C PRO A 62 11.17 -11.87 -2.70
N LYS A 63 10.55 -12.93 -2.18
CA LYS A 63 9.14 -12.88 -1.75
C LYS A 63 9.08 -12.02 -0.50
N ARG A 64 8.41 -10.87 -0.62
CA ARG A 64 8.31 -9.90 0.46
C ARG A 64 6.89 -9.71 0.92
N LEU A 65 6.69 -9.92 2.22
CA LEU A 65 5.42 -9.69 2.90
C LEU A 65 5.62 -8.56 3.90
N LEU A 66 4.92 -7.45 3.70
CA LEU A 66 4.83 -6.40 4.70
C LEU A 66 3.59 -6.67 5.57
N PHE A 67 3.78 -6.67 6.88
CA PHE A 67 2.69 -6.68 7.85
C PHE A 67 2.92 -5.58 8.89
N VAL A 68 1.92 -4.72 9.07
CA VAL A 68 1.91 -3.70 10.12
C VAL A 68 0.56 -3.70 10.82
N ALA A 69 0.58 -3.41 12.11
CA ALA A 69 -0.63 -3.29 12.91
C ALA A 69 -0.42 -2.28 14.02
N GLY A 70 -1.44 -1.49 14.34
CA GLY A 70 -1.31 -0.51 15.41
C GLY A 70 -2.51 0.39 15.55
N LEU A 71 -2.25 1.60 16.04
CA LEU A 71 -3.27 2.53 16.47
C LEU A 71 -3.91 3.23 15.26
N LEU A 72 -5.24 3.36 15.30
CA LEU A 72 -6.04 4.15 14.37
C LEU A 72 -6.76 5.25 15.14
N VAL A 73 -6.67 6.48 14.68
CA VAL A 73 -7.42 7.63 15.19
C VAL A 73 -8.25 8.23 14.07
N ARG A 74 -9.56 8.34 14.28
CA ARG A 74 -10.52 8.94 13.33
C ARG A 74 -10.88 10.35 13.75
N SER A 75 -11.16 11.21 12.77
CA SER A 75 -11.61 12.59 13.05
C SER A 75 -12.97 12.63 13.75
N ASN A 76 -13.87 11.72 13.39
CA ASN A 76 -15.23 11.60 13.92
C ASN A 76 -15.63 10.13 14.10
N THR A 77 -16.76 9.91 14.75
CA THR A 77 -17.27 8.57 15.12
C THR A 77 -18.21 7.98 14.06
N THR A 78 -18.61 8.77 13.07
CA THR A 78 -19.66 8.44 12.09
C THR A 78 -19.12 8.25 10.67
N SER A 79 -17.87 8.60 10.41
CA SER A 79 -17.22 8.54 9.12
C SER A 79 -15.91 7.77 9.19
N ASP A 80 -15.72 6.86 8.25
CA ASP A 80 -14.43 6.20 8.00
C ASP A 80 -13.49 7.12 7.20
N TYR A 81 -13.92 8.35 6.87
CA TYR A 81 -13.13 9.33 6.12
C TYR A 81 -12.47 10.31 7.11
N ASN A 82 -11.18 10.58 6.91
CA ASN A 82 -10.30 11.33 7.81
C ASN A 82 -9.78 10.52 9.00
N TRP A 83 -8.60 9.96 8.85
CA TRP A 83 -7.94 9.15 9.87
C TRP A 83 -6.42 9.28 9.85
N LEU A 84 -5.81 8.87 10.97
CA LEU A 84 -4.38 8.73 11.17
C LEU A 84 -4.08 7.35 11.75
N GLU A 85 -3.01 6.72 11.28
CA GLU A 85 -2.54 5.42 11.73
C GLU A 85 -1.07 5.49 12.15
N VAL A 86 -0.74 4.81 13.24
CA VAL A 86 0.64 4.58 13.71
C VAL A 86 0.79 3.10 13.97
N MET A 87 1.54 2.42 13.10
CA MET A 87 1.59 0.97 13.02
C MET A 87 3.04 0.48 12.99
N PRO A 88 3.59 -0.01 14.12
CA PRO A 88 4.80 -0.81 14.06
C PRO A 88 4.53 -2.09 13.26
N GLY A 89 5.58 -2.64 12.66
CA GLY A 89 5.47 -3.92 12.00
C GLY A 89 6.79 -4.42 11.45
N ALA A 90 6.68 -5.36 10.53
CA ALA A 90 7.81 -6.08 9.98
C ALA A 90 7.63 -6.32 8.48
N LEU A 91 8.71 -6.13 7.73
CA LEU A 91 8.87 -6.66 6.39
C LEU A 91 9.61 -8.00 6.50
N VAL A 92 8.94 -9.06 6.11
CA VAL A 92 9.53 -10.39 5.98
C VAL A 92 9.98 -10.57 4.55
N GLU A 93 11.28 -10.73 4.35
CA GLU A 93 11.90 -11.03 3.06
C GLU A 93 12.34 -12.49 3.05
N ILE A 94 11.91 -13.25 2.04
CA ILE A 94 12.30 -14.64 1.86
C ILE A 94 13.02 -14.78 0.52
N HIS A 95 14.29 -15.20 0.57
CA HIS A 95 15.06 -15.47 -0.63
C HIS A 95 14.43 -16.64 -1.41
N PRO A 96 14.17 -16.50 -2.72
CA PRO A 96 13.28 -17.41 -3.42
C PRO A 96 13.89 -18.81 -3.61
N VAL A 97 15.23 -18.88 -3.73
CA VAL A 97 15.99 -20.12 -3.95
C VAL A 97 16.39 -20.76 -2.61
N THR A 98 17.13 -20.04 -1.78
CA THR A 98 17.72 -20.57 -0.53
C THR A 98 16.73 -20.64 0.63
N LYS A 99 15.55 -20.01 0.51
CA LYS A 99 14.54 -19.87 1.58
C LYS A 99 15.03 -19.15 2.84
N ALA A 100 16.23 -18.55 2.81
CA ALA A 100 16.73 -17.73 3.90
C ALA A 100 15.80 -16.53 4.13
N GLY A 101 15.40 -16.32 5.39
CA GLY A 101 14.53 -15.24 5.80
C GLY A 101 15.32 -14.06 6.36
N LYS A 102 14.87 -12.83 6.07
CA LYS A 102 15.29 -11.61 6.75
C LYS A 102 14.05 -10.88 7.26
N ILE A 103 14.17 -10.28 8.43
CA ILE A 103 13.10 -9.49 9.04
C ILE A 103 13.62 -8.07 9.20
N HIS A 104 12.89 -7.12 8.62
CA HIS A 104 13.16 -5.70 8.78
C HIS A 104 12.04 -5.08 9.60
N MET A 105 12.36 -4.66 10.82
CA MET A 105 11.43 -3.92 11.66
C MET A 105 11.20 -2.54 11.05
N LEU A 106 9.97 -2.05 11.17
CA LEU A 106 9.61 -0.73 10.67
C LEU A 106 8.49 -0.08 11.48
N LEU A 107 8.43 1.23 11.39
CA LEU A 107 7.29 2.03 11.81
C LEU A 107 6.59 2.58 10.57
N ASN A 108 5.33 2.22 10.39
CA ASN A 108 4.46 2.80 9.36
C ASN A 108 3.57 3.87 9.98
N THR A 109 3.53 5.07 9.39
CA THR A 109 2.53 6.07 9.72
C THR A 109 1.74 6.41 8.48
N ARG A 110 0.42 6.54 8.61
CA ARG A 110 -0.45 6.85 7.48
C ARG A 110 -1.48 7.88 7.89
N ALA A 111 -1.85 8.74 6.96
CA ALA A 111 -2.96 9.67 7.13
C ALA A 111 -3.78 9.70 5.86
N TYR A 112 -5.09 9.79 6.01
CA TYR A 112 -6.01 9.96 4.90
C TYR A 112 -6.97 11.08 5.24
N LEU A 113 -7.15 12.02 4.33
CA LEU A 113 -8.17 13.06 4.43
C LEU A 113 -9.02 13.06 3.17
N SER A 114 -10.34 13.12 3.31
CA SER A 114 -11.30 13.13 2.22
C SER A 114 -12.28 14.28 2.40
N TRP A 115 -12.34 15.11 1.37
CA TRP A 115 -13.30 16.20 1.17
C TRP A 115 -14.20 15.88 -0.02
N PRO A 116 -15.33 16.57 -0.19
CA PRO A 116 -16.25 16.32 -1.30
C PRO A 116 -15.60 16.33 -2.70
N ARG A 117 -14.49 17.07 -2.87
CA ARG A 117 -13.82 17.26 -4.16
C ARG A 117 -12.45 16.59 -4.26
N ALA A 118 -11.87 16.12 -3.15
CA ALA A 118 -10.49 15.64 -3.14
C ALA A 118 -10.23 14.66 -1.99
N ASP A 119 -9.40 13.67 -2.24
CA ASP A 119 -8.80 12.81 -1.22
C ASP A 119 -7.30 13.06 -1.21
N LEU A 120 -6.72 13.21 -0.03
CA LEU A 120 -5.29 13.25 0.24
C LEU A 120 -4.91 12.03 1.07
N TYR A 121 -3.76 11.46 0.74
CA TYR A 121 -3.17 10.34 1.47
C TYR A 121 -1.69 10.59 1.64
N LEU A 122 -1.19 10.23 2.82
CA LEU A 122 0.21 10.24 3.17
C LEU A 122 0.54 8.92 3.85
N GLU A 123 1.73 8.40 3.57
CA GLU A 123 2.28 7.19 4.15
C GLU A 123 3.78 7.35 4.32
N ASN A 124 4.30 6.93 5.47
CA ASN A 124 5.72 6.89 5.75
C ASN A 124 6.10 5.50 6.27
N HIS A 125 7.24 4.97 5.82
CA HIS A 125 7.91 3.85 6.46
C HIS A 125 9.27 4.29 6.97
N LEU A 126 9.47 4.18 8.28
CA LEU A 126 10.79 4.29 8.90
C LEU A 126 11.36 2.89 9.08
N ARG A 127 12.48 2.61 8.40
CA ARG A 127 13.31 1.41 8.57
C ARG A 127 14.71 1.84 9.01
N SER A 128 15.52 0.88 9.49
CA SER A 128 16.90 1.16 9.90
C SER A 128 17.84 1.51 8.74
N ASP A 129 17.47 1.18 7.50
CA ASP A 129 18.27 1.41 6.30
C ASP A 129 17.70 2.48 5.36
N ARG A 130 16.41 2.85 5.51
CA ARG A 130 15.73 3.78 4.61
C ARG A 130 14.48 4.41 5.22
N LEU A 131 14.09 5.55 4.64
CA LEU A 131 12.77 6.13 4.78
C LEU A 131 12.00 5.94 3.47
N LEU A 132 10.74 5.52 3.55
CA LEU A 132 9.83 5.60 2.41
C LEU A 132 8.75 6.63 2.69
N PHE A 133 8.40 7.40 1.66
CA PHE A 133 7.30 8.34 1.66
C PHE A 133 6.41 8.01 0.47
N SER A 134 5.10 7.96 0.67
CA SER A 134 4.12 7.87 -0.41
C SER A 134 3.01 8.86 -0.15
N ALA A 135 2.59 9.58 -1.19
CA ALA A 135 1.51 10.53 -1.12
C ALA A 135 0.65 10.43 -2.36
N PHE A 136 -0.66 10.59 -2.22
CA PHE A 136 -1.53 10.82 -3.38
C PHE A 136 -2.55 11.91 -3.12
N ALA A 137 -2.94 12.59 -4.19
CA ALA A 137 -4.04 13.54 -4.23
C ALA A 137 -4.97 13.15 -5.38
N THR A 138 -6.23 12.85 -5.10
CA THR A 138 -7.18 12.38 -6.12
C THR A 138 -8.54 13.03 -6.02
N ARG A 139 -9.26 13.12 -7.14
CA ARG A 139 -10.63 13.65 -7.23
C ARG A 139 -11.62 12.55 -7.61
N PRO A 140 -12.86 12.57 -7.10
CA PRO A 140 -13.88 11.63 -7.51
C PRO A 140 -14.31 11.83 -8.96
N PHE A 141 -14.58 10.73 -9.65
CA PHE A 141 -15.25 10.73 -10.95
C PHE A 141 -16.36 9.69 -10.97
N ARG A 142 -17.36 9.93 -11.82
CA ARG A 142 -18.43 8.98 -12.11
C ARG A 142 -18.77 9.03 -13.60
N ILE A 143 -18.58 7.91 -14.29
CA ILE A 143 -18.93 7.74 -15.69
C ILE A 143 -19.89 6.56 -15.77
N ARG A 144 -21.18 6.84 -16.01
CA ARG A 144 -22.25 5.82 -16.03
C ARG A 144 -22.26 4.97 -14.74
N ARG A 145 -21.95 3.67 -14.87
CA ARG A 145 -21.90 2.68 -13.78
C ARG A 145 -20.52 2.56 -13.12
N LEU A 146 -19.52 3.28 -13.62
CA LEU A 146 -18.16 3.29 -13.07
C LEU A 146 -17.99 4.51 -12.18
N SER A 147 -17.44 4.29 -10.99
CA SER A 147 -17.05 5.36 -10.07
C SER A 147 -15.64 5.10 -9.57
N GLY A 148 -14.88 6.17 -9.39
CA GLY A 148 -13.50 6.05 -8.99
C GLY A 148 -12.87 7.35 -8.55
N ARG A 149 -11.55 7.36 -8.48
CA ARG A 149 -10.71 8.50 -8.15
C ARG A 149 -9.60 8.65 -9.19
N PHE A 150 -9.27 9.86 -9.61
CA PHE A 150 -8.15 10.13 -10.50
C PHE A 150 -7.29 11.27 -9.93
N GLY A 151 -5.99 11.26 -10.16
CA GLY A 151 -5.10 12.31 -9.70
C GLY A 151 -3.64 11.93 -9.81
N GLY A 152 -2.82 12.38 -8.85
CA GLY A 152 -1.38 12.13 -8.82
C GLY A 152 -0.96 11.33 -7.60
N GLU A 153 0.09 10.53 -7.76
CA GLU A 153 0.77 9.81 -6.69
C GLU A 153 2.28 10.03 -6.82
N SER A 154 2.92 10.22 -5.68
CA SER A 154 4.37 10.31 -5.55
C SER A 154 4.88 9.29 -4.55
N GLU A 155 6.07 8.79 -4.79
CA GLU A 155 6.81 7.98 -3.83
C GLU A 155 8.27 8.42 -3.77
N ALA A 156 8.82 8.46 -2.58
CA ALA A 156 10.23 8.72 -2.36
C ALA A 156 10.83 7.64 -1.46
N ILE A 157 12.05 7.24 -1.78
CA ILE A 157 12.91 6.41 -0.93
C ILE A 157 14.13 7.27 -0.62
N VAL A 158 14.42 7.44 0.67
CA VAL A 158 15.65 8.07 1.15
C VAL A 158 16.48 6.99 1.80
N GLY A 159 17.63 6.66 1.20
CA GLY A 159 18.60 5.74 1.77
C GLY A 159 19.29 6.35 2.98
N LEU A 160 19.26 5.63 4.11
CA LEU A 160 20.01 5.98 5.32
C LEU A 160 21.36 5.26 5.36
N LYS A 161 21.59 4.32 4.44
CA LYS A 161 22.84 3.60 4.25
C LYS A 161 23.34 3.73 2.81
N PRO A 162 24.67 3.70 2.57
CA PRO A 162 25.25 3.91 1.24
C PRO A 162 24.76 2.95 0.16
N GLU A 163 24.41 1.72 0.54
CA GLU A 163 23.92 0.69 -0.37
C GLU A 163 22.44 0.87 -0.80
N VAL A 164 21.71 1.79 -0.16
CA VAL A 164 20.30 2.05 -0.50
C VAL A 164 20.22 3.33 -1.33
N PRO A 165 19.79 3.25 -2.61
CA PRO A 165 19.68 4.43 -3.46
C PRO A 165 18.51 5.32 -3.03
N ASN A 166 18.67 6.62 -3.26
CA ASN A 166 17.56 7.56 -3.22
C ASN A 166 16.74 7.41 -4.51
N ILE A 167 15.42 7.32 -4.39
CA ILE A 167 14.51 7.17 -5.52
C ILE A 167 13.37 8.16 -5.35
N PHE A 168 12.99 8.84 -6.42
CA PHE A 168 11.81 9.69 -6.46
C PHE A 168 10.95 9.31 -7.65
N LEU A 169 9.65 9.19 -7.41
CA LEU A 169 8.65 8.74 -8.36
C LEU A 169 7.47 9.69 -8.30
N LEU A 170 6.96 10.07 -9.46
CA LEU A 170 5.74 10.85 -9.58
C LEU A 170 4.97 10.40 -10.82
N GLY A 171 3.65 10.37 -10.72
CA GLY A 171 2.85 10.06 -11.88
C GLY A 171 1.34 10.07 -11.64
N PRO A 172 0.56 9.88 -12.72
CA PRO A 172 -0.89 9.75 -12.62
C PRO A 172 -1.30 8.50 -11.86
N ARG A 173 -2.39 8.63 -11.10
CA ARG A 173 -3.06 7.56 -10.37
C ARG A 173 -4.53 7.49 -10.76
N LEU A 174 -5.02 6.29 -11.03
CA LEU A 174 -6.43 5.97 -11.26
C LEU A 174 -6.87 4.89 -10.28
N SER A 175 -7.98 5.10 -9.58
CA SER A 175 -8.60 4.10 -8.71
C SER A 175 -10.04 3.88 -9.16
N VAL A 176 -10.42 2.62 -9.35
CA VAL A 176 -11.75 2.22 -9.79
C VAL A 176 -12.34 1.30 -8.73
N ARG A 177 -13.57 1.60 -8.29
CA ARG A 177 -14.34 0.71 -7.43
C ARG A 177 -15.00 -0.36 -8.28
N LEU A 178 -14.69 -1.63 -8.01
CA LEU A 178 -15.26 -2.75 -8.73
C LEU A 178 -16.58 -3.21 -8.11
N LYS A 179 -17.26 -4.13 -8.80
CA LYS A 179 -18.30 -4.97 -8.20
C LYS A 179 -17.64 -6.30 -7.85
N PRO A 180 -17.57 -6.69 -6.56
CA PRO A 180 -18.28 -6.13 -5.39
C PRO A 180 -17.60 -4.87 -4.79
N PRO A 181 -18.36 -4.00 -4.09
CA PRO A 181 -17.92 -2.65 -3.69
C PRO A 181 -16.80 -2.60 -2.64
N TRP A 182 -16.47 -3.73 -2.02
CA TRP A 182 -15.35 -3.87 -1.08
C TRP A 182 -14.00 -4.08 -1.78
N LEU A 183 -14.00 -4.22 -3.10
CA LEU A 183 -12.81 -4.37 -3.93
C LEU A 183 -12.56 -3.08 -4.71
N ASN A 184 -11.35 -2.55 -4.57
CA ASN A 184 -10.88 -1.38 -5.31
C ASN A 184 -9.58 -1.72 -6.02
N VAL A 185 -9.48 -1.35 -7.30
CA VAL A 185 -8.24 -1.44 -8.06
C VAL A 185 -7.70 -0.04 -8.24
N ALA A 186 -6.48 0.20 -7.77
CA ALA A 186 -5.78 1.46 -8.03
C ALA A 186 -4.51 1.21 -8.82
N THR A 187 -4.25 2.01 -9.83
CA THR A 187 -3.07 1.92 -10.67
C THR A 187 -2.38 3.27 -10.69
N ALA A 188 -1.07 3.28 -10.53
CA ALA A 188 -0.21 4.42 -10.76
C ALA A 188 0.85 4.09 -11.79
N VAL A 189 1.16 5.06 -12.64
CA VAL A 189 2.23 4.97 -13.64
C VAL A 189 3.23 6.05 -13.31
N TYR A 190 4.36 5.66 -12.74
CA TYR A 190 5.41 6.58 -12.30
C TYR A 190 6.44 6.82 -13.39
N LEU A 191 7.01 8.00 -13.38
CA LEU A 191 8.34 8.27 -13.95
C LEU A 191 9.32 8.42 -12.78
N ASN A 192 10.48 7.78 -12.85
CA ASN A 192 11.57 8.02 -11.89
C ASN A 192 12.48 9.17 -12.34
N GLN A 193 13.44 9.52 -11.48
CA GLN A 193 14.45 10.54 -11.78
C GLN A 193 15.35 10.20 -13.00
N ASP A 194 15.39 8.93 -13.40
CA ASP A 194 16.19 8.42 -14.52
C ASP A 194 15.35 8.25 -15.81
N ALA A 195 14.10 8.75 -15.83
CA ALA A 195 13.11 8.62 -16.91
C ALA A 195 12.62 7.19 -17.21
N ASP A 196 12.85 6.24 -16.31
CA ASP A 196 12.21 4.92 -16.35
C ASP A 196 10.74 5.00 -15.95
N LEU A 197 9.91 4.28 -16.71
CA LEU A 197 8.51 4.09 -16.39
C LEU A 197 8.35 2.94 -15.39
N VAL A 198 7.56 3.16 -14.34
CA VAL A 198 7.16 2.08 -13.43
C VAL A 198 5.66 2.06 -13.25
N TRP A 199 5.06 0.96 -13.65
CA TRP A 199 3.64 0.70 -13.45
C TRP A 199 3.42 -0.07 -12.15
N ARG A 200 2.56 0.46 -11.27
CA ARG A 200 2.11 -0.22 -10.07
C ARG A 200 0.59 -0.32 -9.98
N THR A 201 0.08 -1.54 -9.82
CA THR A 201 -1.34 -1.81 -9.59
C THR A 201 -1.56 -2.40 -8.20
N TYR A 202 -2.50 -1.82 -7.46
CA TYR A 202 -2.94 -2.20 -6.13
C TYR A 202 -4.33 -2.83 -6.20
N LEU A 203 -4.44 -4.09 -5.81
CA LEU A 203 -5.71 -4.75 -5.55
C LEU A 203 -6.03 -4.59 -4.06
N LYS A 204 -6.92 -3.65 -3.74
CA LYS A 204 -7.24 -3.25 -2.36
C LYS A 204 -8.53 -3.92 -1.91
N SER A 205 -8.46 -4.71 -0.84
CA SER A 205 -9.63 -5.19 -0.10
C SER A 205 -9.74 -4.48 1.25
N GLY A 206 -10.89 -3.85 1.50
CA GLY A 206 -11.12 -3.00 2.67
C GLY A 206 -12.21 -1.98 2.34
N LYS A 207 -12.83 -1.38 3.35
CA LYS A 207 -13.74 -0.24 3.13
C LYS A 207 -12.95 1.05 3.04
#